data_AF-C3KAZ0-F1
#
_entry.id   AF-C3KAZ0-F1
#
_cell.length_a   1.000
_cell.length_b   1.000
_cell.length_c   1.000
_cell.angle_alpha   90.00
_cell.angle_beta   90.00
_cell.angle_gamma   90.00
#
_symmetry.space_group_name_H-M   'P 1'
#
loop_
_entity.id
_entity.type
_entity.pdbx_description
1 polymer ?
#
loop_
_entity_poly.entity_id
_entity_poly.type
_entity_poly.pdbx_seq_one_letter_code
_entity_poly.pdbx_strand_id
1 'polypeptide(L)' 'MPNSDLLPSLLSKLYENQLALEASIMELSNWVEQRGSADVAENIRGALHTIDENEEFMKLTLAVLMSPD' A
#
# COMPACT_ATOMS: atom_id res chain seq x y z
N MET A 1 -18.89 -19.47 9.62
CA MET A 1 -20.09 -18.72 9.16
C MET A 1 -20.07 -18.69 7.65
N PRO A 2 -21.20 -18.66 6.92
CA PRO A 2 -21.15 -18.43 5.49
C PRO A 2 -20.41 -17.11 5.22
N ASN A 3 -19.44 -17.12 4.30
CA ASN A 3 -18.60 -15.98 3.90
C ASN A 3 -17.46 -15.55 4.83
N SER A 4 -17.07 -16.34 5.85
CA SER A 4 -15.90 -16.00 6.70
C SER A 4 -14.61 -15.78 5.89
N ASP A 5 -14.49 -16.47 4.75
CA ASP A 5 -13.28 -16.46 3.92
C ASP A 5 -13.22 -15.26 2.97
N LEU A 6 -14.31 -14.50 2.85
CA LEU A 6 -14.37 -13.30 1.99
C LEU A 6 -13.59 -12.13 2.58
N LEU A 7 -13.53 -12.02 3.92
CA LEU A 7 -12.83 -10.92 4.57
C LEU A 7 -11.30 -10.98 4.34
N PRO A 8 -10.59 -12.10 4.61
CA PRO A 8 -9.18 -12.23 4.26
C PRO A 8 -8.92 -12.05 2.77
N SER A 9 -9.81 -12.57 1.92
CA SER A 9 -9.69 -12.44 0.46
C SER A 9 -9.79 -10.98 -0.01
N LEU A 10 -10.74 -10.22 0.54
CA LEU A 10 -10.88 -8.79 0.26
C LEU A 10 -9.68 -7.99 0.76
N LEU A 11 -9.22 -8.25 1.98
CA LEU A 11 -8.03 -7.59 2.54
C LEU A 11 -6.77 -7.89 1.73
N SER A 12 -6.61 -9.12 1.21
CA SER A 12 -5.50 -9.46 0.30
C SER A 12 -5.53 -8.61 -0.97
N LYS A 13 -6.71 -8.36 -1.55
CA LYS A 13 -6.84 -7.49 -2.72
C LYS A 13 -6.59 -6.01 -2.41
N LEU A 14 -6.97 -5.56 -1.22
CA LEU A 14 -6.63 -4.20 -0.79
C LEU A 14 -5.13 -4.04 -0.53
N TYR A 15 -4.47 -5.06 0.04
CA TYR A 15 -3.02 -5.10 0.19
C TYR A 15 -2.29 -5.04 -1.16
N GLU A 16 -2.69 -5.87 -2.13
CA GLU A 16 -2.16 -5.81 -3.50
C GLU A 16 -2.34 -4.42 -4.13
N ASN A 17 -3.47 -3.76 -3.88
CA ASN A 17 -3.71 -2.41 -4.37
C ASN A 17 -2.77 -1.37 -3.74
N GLN A 18 -2.43 -1.47 -2.45
CA GLN A 18 -1.47 -0.55 -1.83
C GLN A 18 -0.10 -0.66 -2.50
N LEU A 19 0.40 -1.88 -2.70
CA LEU A 19 1.67 -2.12 -3.38
C LEU A 19 1.69 -1.54 -4.80
N ALA A 20 0.61 -1.74 -5.56
CA ALA A 20 0.50 -1.22 -6.92
C ALA A 20 0.43 0.32 -6.94
N LEU A 21 -0.31 0.92 -6.01
CA LEU A 21 -0.43 2.37 -5.88
C LEU A 21 0.91 2.99 -5.44
N GLU A 22 1.56 2.44 -4.42
CA GLU A 22 2.88 2.88 -3.95
C GLU A 22 3.89 2.86 -5.09
N ALA A 23 4.01 1.72 -5.80
CA ALA A 23 4.98 1.58 -6.89
C ALA A 23 4.72 2.59 -8.03
N SER A 24 3.46 2.76 -8.45
CA SER A 24 3.11 3.69 -9.52
C SER A 24 3.32 5.15 -9.12
N ILE A 25 2.99 5.52 -7.88
CA ILE A 25 3.19 6.88 -7.36
C ILE A 25 4.69 7.16 -7.16
N MET A 26 5.47 6.19 -6.69
CA MET A 26 6.92 6.30 -6.56
C MET A 26 7.60 6.49 -7.92
N GLU A 27 7.17 5.74 -8.95
CA GLU A 27 7.66 5.93 -10.32
C GLU A 27 7.37 7.35 -10.83
N LEU A 28 6.15 7.85 -10.62
CA LEU A 28 5.78 9.23 -10.97
C LEU A 28 6.59 10.27 -10.18
N SER A 29 6.81 10.05 -8.87
CA SER A 29 7.64 10.92 -8.04
C SER A 29 9.06 11.04 -8.58
N ASN A 30 9.67 9.91 -8.94
CA ASN A 30 11.01 9.88 -9.53
C ASN A 30 11.03 10.60 -10.90
N TRP A 31 9.99 10.42 -11.71
CA TRP A 31 9.85 11.10 -13.01
C TRP A 31 9.73 12.63 -12.87
N VAL A 32 9.03 13.10 -11.84
CA VAL A 32 8.90 14.53 -11.48
C VAL A 32 10.24 15.10 -10.99
N GLU A 33 10.95 14.37 -10.13
CA GLU A 33 12.27 14.77 -9.61
C GLU A 33 13.31 14.92 -10.74
N GLN A 34 13.36 13.95 -11.66
CA GLN A 34 14.24 13.99 -12.83
C GLN A 34 14.00 15.20 -13.74
N ARG A 35 12.84 15.87 -13.63
CA ARG A 35 12.49 17.10 -14.36
C ARG A 35 12.74 18.37 -13.56
N GLY A 36 13.45 18.27 -12.45
CA GLY A 36 13.90 19.41 -11.64
C GLY A 36 12.89 19.87 -10.59
N SER A 37 11.81 19.12 -10.36
CA SER A 37 10.80 19.43 -9.33
C SER A 37 11.02 18.60 -8.07
N ALA A 38 12.18 18.76 -7.43
CA ALA A 38 12.56 17.99 -6.24
C ALA A 38 11.57 18.18 -5.07
N ASP A 39 11.14 19.41 -4.79
CA ASP A 39 10.19 19.70 -3.71
C ASP A 39 8.83 19.00 -3.92
N VAL A 40 8.38 18.87 -5.18
CA VAL A 40 7.14 18.16 -5.51
C VAL A 40 7.32 16.66 -5.29
N ALA A 41 8.44 16.10 -5.71
CA ALA A 41 8.76 14.68 -5.47
C ALA A 41 8.90 14.37 -3.97
N GLU A 42 9.50 15.26 -3.19
CA GLU A 42 9.58 15.14 -1.74
C GLU A 42 8.18 15.15 -1.10
N ASN A 43 7.31 16.08 -1.51
CA ASN A 43 5.92 16.12 -1.02
C ASN A 43 5.14 14.84 -1.38
N ILE A 44 5.31 14.32 -2.59
CA ILE A 44 4.69 13.05 -3.00
C ILE A 44 5.19 11.90 -2.11
N ARG A 45 6.51 11.79 -1.89
CA ARG A 45 7.10 10.77 -1.01
C ARG A 45 6.69 10.91 0.45
N GLY A 46 6.52 12.14 0.94
CA GLY A 46 5.95 12.39 2.26
C GLY A 46 4.52 11.88 2.38
N ALA A 47 3.70 12.06 1.34
CA ALA A 47 2.33 11.55 1.31
C ALA A 47 2.27 10.01 1.12
N LEU A 48 3.22 9.42 0.39
CA LEU A 48 3.35 7.96 0.24
C LEU A 48 3.49 7.23 1.57
N HIS A 49 4.04 7.88 2.60
CA HIS A 49 4.19 7.27 3.92
C HIS A 49 2.86 6.70 4.48
N THR A 50 1.72 7.35 4.22
CA THR A 50 0.41 6.83 4.63
C THR A 50 0.02 5.55 3.88
N ILE A 51 0.45 5.37 2.63
CA ILE A 51 0.26 4.11 1.90
C ILE A 51 1.09 3.00 2.54
N ASP A 52 2.34 3.28 2.88
CA ASP A 52 3.24 2.31 3.56
C ASP A 52 2.66 1.85 4.89
N GLU A 53 2.17 2.77 5.73
CA GLU A 53 1.53 2.45 7.01
C GLU A 53 0.28 1.57 6.82
N ASN A 54 -0.54 1.85 5.81
CA ASN A 54 -1.71 1.05 5.48
C ASN A 54 -1.33 -0.34 4.94
N GLU A 55 -0.28 -0.42 4.14
CA GLU A 55 0.27 -1.67 3.61
C GLU A 55 0.72 -2.58 4.75
N GLU A 56 1.52 -2.05 5.68
CA GLU A 56 2.02 -2.77 6.86
C GLU A 56 0.88 -3.24 7.76
N PHE A 57 -0.06 -2.36 8.07
CA PHE A 57 -1.19 -2.71 8.94
C PHE A 57 -2.08 -3.80 8.32
N MET A 58 -2.34 -3.75 7.01
CA MET A 58 -3.10 -4.81 6.33
C MET A 58 -2.34 -6.13 6.28
N LYS A 59 -1.03 -6.10 6.06
CA LYS A 59 -0.17 -7.29 6.09
C LYS A 59 -0.22 -7.99 7.44
N LEU A 60 -0.12 -7.22 8.53
CA LEU A 60 -0.25 -7.74 9.90
C LEU A 60 -1.64 -8.34 10.15
N THR A 61 -2.68 -7.61 9.75
CA THR A 61 -4.07 -8.07 9.91
C THR A 61 -4.34 -9.37 9.16
N LEU A 62 -3.85 -9.48 7.92
CA LEU A 62 -3.92 -10.71 7.13
C LEU A 62 -3.18 -11.87 7.79
N ALA A 63 -1.98 -11.63 8.33
CA ALA A 63 -1.22 -12.65 9.04
C ALA A 63 -1.98 -13.18 10.25
N VAL A 64 -2.64 -12.30 11.03
CA VAL A 64 -3.47 -12.69 12.17
C VAL A 64 -4.70 -13.49 11.71
N LEU A 65 -5.43 -13.01 10.71
CA LEU A 65 -6.65 -13.68 10.21
C LEU A 65 -6.39 -15.05 9.58
N MET A 66 -5.18 -15.26 9.04
CA MET A 66 -4.79 -16.51 8.36
C MET A 66 -3.99 -17.44 9.27
N SER A 67 -3.71 -17.05 10.51
CA SER A 67 -3.01 -17.91 11.47
C SER A 67 -3.92 -19.06 11.90
N PRO A 68 -3.42 -20.31 11.91
CA PRO A 68 -4.16 -21.42 12.48
C PRO A 68 -4.36 -21.20 13.99
N ASP A 69 -5.50 -21.65 14.51
CA ASP A 69 -5.80 -21.69 15.96
C ASP A 69 -4.80 -22.60 16.72
#